data_AF-A0A2E0TAQ6-F1
#
_entry.id   AF-A0A2E0TAQ6-F1
#
_cell.length_a   1.000
_cell.length_b   1.000
_cell.length_c   1.000
_cell.angle_alpha   90.00
_cell.angle_beta   90.00
_cell.angle_gamma   90.00
#
_symmetry.space_group_name_H-M   'P 1'
#
loop_
_entity.id
_entity.type
_entity.pdbx_description
1 polymer ?
#
loop_
_entity_poly.entity_id
_entity_poly.type
_entity_poly.pdbx_seq_one_letter_code
_entity_poly.pdbx_strand_id
1 'polypeptide(L)'
;MDEAWALLERMEAPLELVAWARPHGPDFEAAWDACPRPSWLMWIAGAAALSLGDAVLVVAAWAGEVAERVPEAEALAEETLRVAERCVRREATRAECLQVAEVADAAAQDAPASFRQAPPAGYGGVASGVAWVARAAEGLMTARLRAEAARMERAQRAASYLGVGVSALVENEPPIRLEAERVLEDPFHAELLYVVAALAEAAEALEGTLEATGAGESAAREATEILRALFAQV
;
A
#
# COMPACT_ATOMS: atom_id res chain seq x y z
N MET A 1 -0.63 -12.38 22.89
CA MET A 1 -0.76 -11.13 22.14
C MET A 1 0.62 -10.54 22.13
N ASP A 2 1.29 -10.61 20.99
CA ASP A 2 2.54 -9.87 20.80
C ASP A 2 2.22 -8.37 20.91
N GLU A 3 3.10 -7.62 21.55
CA GLU A 3 2.91 -6.19 21.78
C GLU A 3 2.98 -5.45 20.44
N ALA A 4 2.10 -4.46 20.19
CA ALA A 4 2.00 -3.73 18.90
C ALA A 4 3.36 -3.24 18.37
N TRP A 5 4.22 -2.73 19.25
CA TRP A 5 5.57 -2.28 18.87
C TRP A 5 6.51 -3.45 18.49
N ALA A 6 6.32 -4.64 19.07
CA ALA A 6 7.12 -5.82 18.72
C ALA A 6 6.79 -6.32 17.31
N LEU A 7 5.51 -6.20 16.89
CA LEU A 7 5.10 -6.48 15.51
C LEU A 7 5.71 -5.47 14.54
N LEU A 8 5.72 -4.18 14.90
CA LEU A 8 6.39 -3.14 14.11
C LEU A 8 7.91 -3.39 13.99
N GLU A 9 8.57 -3.83 15.06
CA GLU A 9 9.99 -4.23 15.02
C GLU A 9 10.24 -5.41 14.09
N ARG A 10 9.39 -6.45 14.12
CA ARG A 10 9.49 -7.60 13.20
C ARG A 10 9.28 -7.21 11.75
N MET A 11 8.42 -6.23 11.50
CA MET A 11 8.18 -5.65 10.18
C MET A 11 9.31 -4.74 9.72
N GLU A 12 10.36 -4.53 10.53
CA GLU A 12 11.44 -3.58 10.24
C GLU A 12 10.90 -2.16 9.97
N ALA A 13 9.83 -1.77 10.67
CA ALA A 13 9.24 -0.45 10.55
C ALA A 13 10.25 0.65 10.94
N PRO A 14 10.07 1.91 10.46
CA PRO A 14 10.97 3.01 10.76
C PRO A 14 11.28 3.14 12.26
N LEU A 15 12.56 3.31 12.60
CA LEU A 15 13.01 3.35 14.01
C LEU A 15 12.30 4.44 14.82
N GLU A 16 11.99 5.57 14.19
CA GLU A 16 11.25 6.68 14.81
C GLU A 16 9.82 6.28 15.18
N LEU A 17 9.13 5.53 14.30
CA LEU A 17 7.82 4.98 14.56
C LEU A 17 7.88 3.96 15.70
N VAL A 18 8.83 3.03 15.68
CA VAL A 18 8.98 2.03 16.76
C VAL A 18 9.25 2.71 18.11
N ALA A 19 10.15 3.70 18.13
CA ALA A 19 10.47 4.45 19.33
C ALA A 19 9.26 5.24 19.87
N TRP A 20 8.46 5.82 18.97
CA TRP A 20 7.24 6.53 19.31
C TRP A 20 6.11 5.59 19.78
N ALA A 21 5.98 4.40 19.18
CA ALA A 21 4.91 3.45 19.49
C ALA A 21 5.13 2.74 20.84
N ARG A 22 6.39 2.47 21.20
CA ARG A 22 6.75 1.70 22.41
C ARG A 22 6.11 2.22 23.72
N PRO A 23 6.05 3.54 24.00
CA PRO A 23 5.36 4.07 25.18
C PRO A 23 3.82 3.96 25.16
N HIS A 24 3.18 3.80 23.99
CA HIS A 24 1.72 3.66 23.86
C HIS A 24 1.21 2.27 24.23
N GLY A 25 2.13 1.32 24.44
CA GLY A 25 1.80 -0.04 24.87
C GLY A 25 1.33 -0.94 23.73
N PRO A 26 0.61 -2.04 24.03
CA PRO A 26 0.24 -3.05 23.04
C PRO A 26 -1.01 -2.70 22.22
N ASP A 27 -1.64 -1.56 22.47
CA ASP A 27 -2.95 -1.21 21.91
C ASP A 27 -2.82 -0.50 20.55
N PHE A 28 -3.15 -1.23 19.48
CA PHE A 28 -3.18 -0.66 18.12
C PHE A 28 -4.23 0.43 17.96
N GLU A 29 -5.33 0.38 18.70
CA GLU A 29 -6.39 1.38 18.59
C GLU A 29 -5.90 2.74 19.13
N ALA A 30 -5.27 2.72 20.30
CA ALA A 30 -4.66 3.91 20.90
C ALA A 30 -3.48 4.44 20.07
N ALA A 31 -2.62 3.56 19.54
CA ALA A 31 -1.54 3.95 18.64
C ALA A 31 -2.10 4.57 17.34
N TRP A 32 -3.17 4.04 16.78
CA TRP A 32 -3.79 4.62 15.59
C TRP A 32 -4.30 6.04 15.87
N ASP A 33 -5.06 6.24 16.94
CA ASP A 33 -5.71 7.52 17.26
C ASP A 33 -4.70 8.63 17.62
N ALA A 34 -3.55 8.24 18.18
CA ALA A 34 -2.48 9.17 18.53
C ALA A 34 -1.45 9.38 17.40
N CYS A 35 -1.58 8.68 16.27
CA CYS A 35 -0.55 8.64 15.24
C CYS A 35 -0.33 10.02 14.59
N PRO A 36 0.89 10.57 14.61
CA PRO A 36 1.15 11.92 14.12
C PRO A 36 1.34 12.00 12.60
N ARG A 37 1.55 10.86 11.91
CA ARG A 37 1.93 10.81 10.49
C ARG A 37 1.12 9.73 9.74
N PRO A 38 0.37 10.08 8.68
CA PRO A 38 -0.26 9.10 7.79
C PRO A 38 0.67 7.99 7.26
N SER A 39 1.92 8.31 6.94
CA SER A 39 2.95 7.32 6.56
C SER A 39 3.16 6.23 7.62
N TRP A 40 3.06 6.57 8.89
CA TRP A 40 3.15 5.61 10.00
C TRP A 40 1.89 4.76 10.16
N LEU A 41 0.72 5.30 9.80
CA LEU A 41 -0.53 4.55 9.80
C LEU A 41 -0.49 3.34 8.86
N MET A 42 0.31 3.38 7.78
CA MET A 42 0.46 2.24 6.86
C MET A 42 1.12 1.04 7.56
N TRP A 43 2.15 1.29 8.36
CA TRP A 43 2.80 0.26 9.17
C TRP A 43 1.87 -0.28 10.25
N ILE A 44 1.12 0.59 10.93
CA ILE A 44 0.12 0.20 11.93
C ILE A 44 -0.99 -0.64 11.29
N ALA A 45 -1.50 -0.25 10.11
CA ALA A 45 -2.50 -0.99 9.36
C ALA A 45 -1.99 -2.38 8.94
N GLY A 46 -0.74 -2.47 8.50
CA GLY A 46 -0.08 -3.73 8.17
C GLY A 46 0.04 -4.64 9.40
N ALA A 47 0.48 -4.11 10.53
CA ALA A 47 0.61 -4.85 11.78
C ALA A 47 -0.74 -5.33 12.33
N ALA A 48 -1.80 -4.55 12.11
CA ALA A 48 -3.17 -4.89 12.46
C ALA A 48 -3.87 -5.82 11.44
N ALA A 49 -3.14 -6.36 10.46
CA ALA A 49 -3.67 -7.27 9.44
C ALA A 49 -4.84 -6.67 8.62
N LEU A 50 -4.78 -5.38 8.30
CA LEU A 50 -5.73 -4.75 7.38
C LEU A 50 -5.65 -5.38 5.99
N SER A 51 -6.76 -5.31 5.25
CA SER A 51 -6.81 -5.72 3.85
C SER A 51 -5.88 -4.83 3.01
N LEU A 52 -4.83 -5.43 2.45
CA LEU A 52 -3.85 -4.69 1.65
C LEU A 52 -4.45 -4.18 0.33
N GLY A 53 -5.47 -4.86 -0.19
CA GLY A 53 -6.22 -4.37 -1.35
C GLY A 53 -6.96 -3.07 -1.04
N ASP A 54 -7.62 -3.01 0.11
CA ASP A 54 -8.36 -1.81 0.51
C ASP A 54 -7.39 -0.67 0.86
N ALA A 55 -6.27 -0.98 1.53
CA ALA A 55 -5.22 0.00 1.81
C ALA A 55 -4.67 0.64 0.52
N VAL A 56 -4.40 -0.15 -0.52
CA VAL A 56 -3.97 0.38 -1.83
C VAL A 56 -5.02 1.31 -2.42
N LEU A 57 -6.31 0.94 -2.38
CA LEU A 57 -7.38 1.79 -2.91
C LEU A 57 -7.53 3.11 -2.15
N VAL A 58 -7.38 3.10 -0.83
CA VAL A 58 -7.46 4.33 -0.03
C VAL A 58 -6.29 5.26 -0.32
N VAL A 59 -5.06 4.74 -0.37
CA VAL A 59 -3.89 5.56 -0.71
C VAL A 59 -3.95 6.02 -2.17
N ALA A 60 -4.52 5.23 -3.09
CA ALA A 60 -4.77 5.65 -4.46
C ALA A 60 -5.75 6.83 -4.54
N ALA A 61 -6.87 6.76 -3.80
CA ALA A 61 -7.84 7.86 -3.72
C ALA A 61 -7.19 9.12 -3.14
N TRP A 62 -6.41 8.97 -2.07
CA TRP A 62 -5.64 10.09 -1.50
C TRP A 62 -4.66 10.69 -2.50
N ALA A 63 -3.92 9.87 -3.24
CA ALA A 63 -3.00 10.35 -4.27
C ALA A 63 -3.72 11.13 -5.38
N GLY A 64 -4.94 10.71 -5.76
CA GLY A 64 -5.79 11.44 -6.70
C GLY A 64 -6.15 12.84 -6.19
N GLU A 65 -6.64 12.94 -4.95
CA GLU A 65 -6.96 14.22 -4.30
C GLU A 65 -5.76 15.17 -4.21
N VAL A 66 -4.57 14.64 -3.93
CA VAL A 66 -3.33 15.43 -3.92
C VAL A 66 -2.95 15.87 -5.34
N ALA A 67 -3.14 15.00 -6.34
CA ALA A 67 -2.85 15.32 -7.74
C ALA A 67 -3.74 16.44 -8.29
N GLU A 68 -5.00 16.56 -7.85
CA GLU A 68 -5.87 17.70 -8.21
C GLU A 68 -5.29 19.06 -7.78
N ARG A 69 -4.37 19.07 -6.80
CA ARG A 69 -3.68 20.28 -6.32
C ARG A 69 -2.40 20.58 -7.10
N VAL A 70 -1.96 19.66 -7.95
CA VAL A 70 -0.80 19.81 -8.83
C VAL A 70 -1.24 19.47 -10.26
N PRO A 71 -1.90 20.41 -10.96
CA PRO A 71 -2.50 20.16 -12.29
C PRO A 71 -1.51 19.62 -13.32
N GLU A 72 -0.22 19.98 -13.21
CA GLU A 72 0.82 19.47 -14.08
C GLU A 72 1.05 17.95 -13.95
N ALA A 73 0.73 17.37 -12.79
CA ALA A 73 0.86 15.95 -12.52
C ALA A 73 -0.45 15.16 -12.71
N GLU A 74 -1.59 15.84 -12.89
CA GLU A 74 -2.93 15.24 -12.88
C GLU A 74 -3.08 14.11 -13.92
N ALA A 75 -2.69 14.34 -15.17
CA ALA A 75 -2.79 13.33 -16.22
C ALA A 75 -1.89 12.10 -15.97
N LEU A 76 -0.71 12.30 -15.38
CA LEU A 76 0.18 11.20 -14.99
C LEU A 76 -0.45 10.40 -13.85
N ALA A 77 -0.99 11.11 -12.85
CA ALA A 77 -1.62 10.51 -11.69
C ALA A 77 -2.87 9.72 -12.07
N GLU A 78 -3.78 10.31 -12.86
CA GLU A 78 -5.01 9.67 -13.30
C GLU A 78 -4.73 8.33 -14.00
N GLU A 79 -3.82 8.32 -14.99
CA GLU A 79 -3.51 7.09 -15.72
C GLU A 79 -2.86 6.03 -14.81
N THR A 80 -1.91 6.44 -13.96
CA THR A 80 -1.20 5.54 -13.06
C THR A 80 -2.14 4.91 -12.04
N LEU A 81 -2.98 5.73 -11.39
CA LEU A 81 -3.94 5.30 -10.38
C LEU A 81 -5.05 4.44 -10.99
N ARG A 82 -5.55 4.79 -12.17
CA ARG A 82 -6.52 3.98 -12.92
C ARG A 82 -6.00 2.57 -13.20
N VAL A 83 -4.73 2.44 -13.60
CA VAL A 83 -4.11 1.13 -13.81
C VAL A 83 -3.90 0.40 -12.49
N ALA A 84 -3.44 1.08 -11.44
CA ALA A 84 -3.26 0.49 -10.11
C ALA A 84 -4.59 -0.06 -9.54
N GLU A 85 -5.69 0.69 -9.64
CA GLU A 85 -7.03 0.22 -9.24
C GLU A 85 -7.47 -1.01 -10.03
N ARG A 86 -7.30 -0.99 -11.37
CA ARG A 86 -7.60 -2.15 -12.22
C ARG A 86 -6.77 -3.36 -11.80
N CYS A 87 -5.53 -3.17 -11.38
CA CYS A 87 -4.67 -4.24 -10.87
C CYS A 87 -5.23 -4.83 -9.56
N VAL A 88 -5.68 -3.99 -8.62
CA VAL A 88 -6.37 -4.43 -7.40
C VAL A 88 -7.68 -5.15 -7.73
N ARG A 89 -8.40 -4.75 -8.79
CA ARG A 89 -9.64 -5.40 -9.26
C ARG A 89 -9.42 -6.61 -10.18
N ARG A 90 -8.17 -6.95 -10.52
CA ARG A 90 -7.79 -8.04 -11.46
C ARG A 90 -8.26 -7.80 -12.91
N GLU A 91 -8.41 -6.54 -13.28
CA GLU A 91 -8.81 -6.09 -14.61
C GLU A 91 -7.62 -5.61 -15.46
N ALA A 92 -6.42 -5.59 -14.88
CA ALA A 92 -5.16 -5.28 -15.53
C ALA A 92 -4.09 -6.32 -15.16
N THR A 93 -3.03 -6.35 -15.95
CA THR A 93 -1.89 -7.26 -15.79
C THR A 93 -0.79 -6.65 -14.93
N ARG A 94 0.04 -7.53 -14.33
CA ARG A 94 1.25 -7.13 -13.61
C ARG A 94 2.17 -6.25 -14.46
N ALA A 95 2.30 -6.56 -15.75
CA ALA A 95 3.15 -5.81 -16.67
C ALA A 95 2.63 -4.39 -16.92
N GLU A 96 1.30 -4.22 -17.06
CA GLU A 96 0.70 -2.87 -17.15
C GLU A 96 0.96 -2.06 -15.87
N CYS A 97 0.82 -2.67 -14.69
CA CYS A 97 1.09 -2.01 -13.41
C CYS A 97 2.54 -1.56 -13.28
N LEU A 98 3.48 -2.44 -13.64
CA LEU A 98 4.90 -2.14 -13.59
C LEU A 98 5.26 -1.01 -14.57
N GLN A 99 4.69 -1.04 -15.78
CA GLN A 99 4.94 -0.03 -16.80
C GLN A 99 4.53 1.38 -16.33
N VAL A 100 3.35 1.54 -15.72
CA VAL A 100 2.92 2.85 -15.22
C VAL A 100 3.75 3.31 -14.02
N ALA A 101 4.16 2.39 -13.14
CA ALA A 101 5.05 2.70 -12.03
C ALA A 101 6.41 3.22 -12.53
N GLU A 102 7.02 2.55 -13.51
CA GLU A 102 8.29 2.97 -14.11
C GLU A 102 8.20 4.33 -14.80
N VAL A 103 7.09 4.60 -15.50
CA VAL A 103 6.85 5.90 -16.14
C VAL A 103 6.70 7.02 -15.09
N ALA A 104 5.96 6.76 -14.01
CA ALA A 104 5.78 7.72 -12.92
C ALA A 104 7.09 7.97 -12.14
N ASP A 105 7.88 6.92 -11.89
CA ASP A 105 9.20 7.04 -11.27
C ASP A 105 10.16 7.86 -12.14
N ALA A 106 10.18 7.60 -13.45
CA ALA A 106 10.97 8.38 -14.39
C ALA A 106 10.53 9.84 -14.38
N ALA A 107 9.23 10.12 -14.36
CA ALA A 107 8.70 11.47 -14.26
C ALA A 107 9.06 12.16 -12.94
N ALA A 108 9.12 11.42 -11.82
CA ALA A 108 9.55 11.96 -10.54
C ALA A 108 11.03 12.38 -10.55
N GLN A 109 11.88 11.63 -11.26
CA GLN A 109 13.31 11.93 -11.42
C GLN A 109 13.58 13.03 -12.46
N ASP A 110 12.85 13.00 -13.57
CA ASP A 110 12.98 13.91 -14.72
C ASP A 110 12.06 15.14 -14.62
N ALA A 111 11.55 15.46 -13.42
CA ALA A 111 10.65 16.57 -13.19
C ALA A 111 11.18 17.80 -13.95
N PRO A 112 10.42 18.37 -14.91
CA PRO A 112 10.98 19.08 -16.07
C PRO A 112 11.85 20.28 -15.65
N ALA A 113 13.13 20.01 -15.44
CA ALA A 113 14.15 21.00 -15.18
C ALA A 113 14.64 21.48 -16.55
N SER A 114 13.85 22.29 -17.24
CA SER A 114 14.47 23.12 -18.27
C SER A 114 15.51 23.99 -17.56
N PHE A 115 16.63 24.30 -18.22
CA PHE A 115 17.68 25.17 -17.66
C PHE A 115 17.16 26.53 -17.12
N ARG A 116 15.91 26.91 -17.44
CA ARG A 116 15.26 28.16 -17.03
C ARG A 116 14.02 28.00 -16.12
N GLN A 117 13.56 26.78 -15.84
CA GLN A 117 12.34 26.56 -15.04
C GLN A 117 12.59 25.42 -14.06
N ALA A 118 12.42 25.71 -12.77
CA ALA A 118 12.31 24.66 -11.76
C ALA A 118 11.03 23.87 -12.03
N PRO A 119 11.00 22.55 -11.76
CA PRO A 119 9.77 21.78 -11.83
C PRO A 119 8.69 22.41 -10.94
N PRO A 120 7.39 22.28 -11.31
CA PRO A 120 6.29 22.77 -10.49
C PRO A 120 6.40 22.20 -9.07
N ALA A 121 6.16 23.04 -8.07
CA ALA A 121 6.19 22.60 -6.68
C ALA A 121 5.21 21.44 -6.47
N GLY A 122 5.69 20.35 -5.86
CA GLY A 122 4.87 19.16 -5.61
C GLY A 122 4.79 18.14 -6.75
N TYR A 123 5.19 18.47 -7.99
CA TYR A 123 5.10 17.53 -9.12
C TYR A 123 5.86 16.23 -8.85
N GLY A 124 7.12 16.32 -8.42
CA GLY A 124 7.94 15.15 -8.13
C GLY A 124 7.38 14.29 -6.99
N GLY A 125 6.73 14.91 -6.01
CA GLY A 125 6.11 14.19 -4.90
C GLY A 125 4.81 13.48 -5.31
N VAL A 126 3.96 14.09 -6.16
CA VAL A 126 2.81 13.38 -6.76
C VAL A 126 3.29 12.23 -7.62
N ALA A 127 4.24 12.46 -8.52
CA ALA A 127 4.78 11.43 -9.41
C ALA A 127 5.37 10.24 -8.62
N SER A 128 6.14 10.53 -7.55
CA SER A 128 6.67 9.48 -6.67
C SER A 128 5.54 8.77 -5.90
N GLY A 129 4.57 9.50 -5.37
CA GLY A 129 3.44 8.93 -4.63
C GLY A 129 2.64 7.94 -5.48
N VAL A 130 2.26 8.33 -6.71
CA VAL A 130 1.50 7.44 -7.61
C VAL A 130 2.35 6.27 -8.11
N ALA A 131 3.65 6.44 -8.29
CA ALA A 131 4.56 5.35 -8.63
C ALA A 131 4.59 4.29 -7.52
N TRP A 132 4.69 4.71 -6.26
CA TRP A 132 4.67 3.82 -5.10
C TRP A 132 3.32 3.11 -4.93
N VAL A 133 2.19 3.79 -5.18
CA VAL A 133 0.86 3.15 -5.22
C VAL A 133 0.80 2.05 -6.30
N ALA A 134 1.31 2.33 -7.51
CA ALA A 134 1.36 1.33 -8.58
C ALA A 134 2.29 0.15 -8.23
N ARG A 135 3.41 0.38 -7.55
CA ARG A 135 4.30 -0.68 -7.02
C ARG A 135 3.62 -1.51 -5.94
N ALA A 136 2.85 -0.90 -5.05
CA ALA A 136 2.07 -1.60 -4.04
C ALA A 136 1.00 -2.50 -4.69
N ALA A 137 0.30 -1.99 -5.71
CA ALA A 137 -0.68 -2.77 -6.49
C ALA A 137 -0.03 -3.95 -7.23
N GLU A 138 1.16 -3.73 -7.83
CA GLU A 138 1.95 -4.78 -8.48
C GLU A 138 2.39 -5.86 -7.49
N GLY A 139 2.92 -5.47 -6.33
CA GLY A 139 3.32 -6.39 -5.27
C GLY A 139 2.14 -7.23 -4.77
N LEU A 140 0.98 -6.61 -4.59
CA LEU A 140 -0.26 -7.29 -4.23
C LEU A 140 -0.69 -8.32 -5.29
N MET A 141 -0.60 -7.97 -6.58
CA MET A 141 -0.89 -8.92 -7.66
C MET A 141 0.08 -10.10 -7.66
N THR A 142 1.37 -9.84 -7.49
CA THR A 142 2.39 -10.88 -7.40
C THR A 142 2.11 -11.84 -6.25
N ALA A 143 1.74 -11.30 -5.08
CA ALA A 143 1.33 -12.10 -3.94
C ALA A 143 0.07 -12.94 -4.23
N ARG A 144 -0.95 -12.37 -4.87
CA ARG A 144 -2.17 -13.10 -5.26
C ARG A 144 -1.88 -14.28 -6.18
N LEU A 145 -1.08 -14.07 -7.23
CA LEU A 145 -0.74 -15.13 -8.17
C LEU A 145 -0.04 -16.31 -7.47
N ARG A 146 0.81 -16.02 -6.48
CA ARG A 146 1.46 -17.06 -5.67
C ARG A 146 0.49 -17.76 -4.73
N ALA A 147 -0.35 -17.00 -4.04
CA ALA A 147 -1.37 -17.56 -3.14
C ALA A 147 -2.35 -18.46 -3.91
N GLU A 148 -2.75 -18.05 -5.11
CA GLU A 148 -3.60 -18.81 -6.01
C GLU A 148 -2.90 -20.09 -6.50
N ALA A 149 -1.64 -20.00 -6.95
CA ALA A 149 -0.86 -21.17 -7.33
C ALA A 149 -0.74 -22.19 -6.18
N ALA A 150 -0.45 -21.73 -4.96
CA ALA A 150 -0.38 -22.57 -3.78
C ALA A 150 -1.75 -23.16 -3.38
N ARG A 151 -2.84 -22.43 -3.58
CA ARG A 151 -4.21 -22.92 -3.35
C ARG A 151 -4.59 -23.99 -4.37
N MET A 152 -4.30 -23.77 -5.65
CA MET A 152 -4.53 -24.73 -6.72
C MET A 152 -3.74 -26.02 -6.49
N GLU A 153 -2.47 -25.92 -6.10
CA GLU A 153 -1.65 -27.08 -5.79
C GLU A 153 -2.20 -27.88 -4.61
N ARG A 154 -2.62 -27.21 -3.52
CA ARG A 154 -3.27 -27.86 -2.38
C ARG A 154 -4.58 -28.54 -2.78
N ALA A 155 -5.42 -27.86 -3.55
CA ALA A 155 -6.68 -28.41 -4.04
C ALA A 155 -6.45 -29.63 -4.95
N GLN A 156 -5.43 -29.58 -5.81
CA GLN A 156 -5.05 -30.71 -6.68
C GLN A 156 -4.56 -31.92 -5.89
N ARG A 157 -3.75 -31.72 -4.84
CA ARG A 157 -3.33 -32.79 -3.93
C ARG A 157 -4.50 -33.38 -3.15
N ALA A 158 -5.38 -32.55 -2.59
CA ALA A 158 -6.56 -33.03 -1.86
C ALA A 158 -7.54 -33.79 -2.77
N ALA A 159 -7.78 -33.27 -3.98
CA ALA A 159 -8.62 -33.90 -5.00
C ALA A 159 -8.11 -35.29 -5.37
N SER A 160 -6.78 -35.47 -5.53
CA SER A 160 -6.21 -36.77 -5.86
C SER A 160 -6.38 -37.80 -4.73
N TYR A 161 -6.32 -37.38 -3.47
CA TYR A 161 -6.59 -38.25 -2.32
C TYR A 161 -8.07 -38.60 -2.16
N LEU A 162 -8.97 -37.68 -2.48
CA LEU A 162 -10.41 -37.84 -2.26
C LEU A 162 -11.17 -38.40 -3.48
N GLY A 163 -10.53 -38.47 -4.65
CA GLY A 163 -11.18 -38.91 -5.89
C GLY A 163 -12.24 -37.93 -6.40
N VAL A 164 -12.16 -36.66 -6.03
CA VAL A 164 -13.09 -35.59 -6.44
C VAL A 164 -12.44 -34.61 -7.41
N GLY A 165 -13.24 -33.80 -8.10
CA GLY A 165 -12.71 -32.74 -8.96
C GLY A 165 -12.10 -31.58 -8.17
N VAL A 166 -11.00 -31.00 -8.66
CA VAL A 166 -10.32 -29.86 -8.03
C VAL A 166 -11.28 -28.69 -7.81
N SER A 167 -12.17 -28.42 -8.77
CA SER A 167 -13.16 -27.35 -8.70
C SER A 167 -14.13 -27.48 -7.51
N ALA A 168 -14.33 -28.68 -6.97
CA ALA A 168 -15.16 -28.89 -5.78
C ALA A 168 -14.46 -28.48 -4.46
N LEU A 169 -13.15 -28.21 -4.52
CA LEU A 169 -12.30 -27.89 -3.37
C LEU A 169 -11.70 -26.48 -3.44
N VAL A 170 -11.96 -25.74 -4.52
CA VAL A 170 -11.51 -24.34 -4.65
C VAL A 170 -12.45 -23.46 -3.84
N GLU A 171 -11.96 -22.97 -2.71
CA GLU A 171 -12.67 -22.00 -1.87
C GLU A 171 -12.58 -20.58 -2.45
N ASN A 172 -13.54 -19.73 -2.05
CA ASN A 172 -13.47 -18.29 -2.32
C ASN A 172 -12.20 -17.71 -1.72
N GLU A 173 -11.56 -16.82 -2.48
CA GLU A 173 -10.31 -16.22 -2.06
C GLU A 173 -10.54 -15.17 -0.96
N PRO A 174 -9.92 -15.31 0.23
CA PRO A 174 -10.02 -14.32 1.28
C PRO A 174 -9.25 -13.03 0.89
N PRO A 175 -9.57 -11.88 1.51
CA PRO A 175 -8.75 -10.68 1.40
C PRO A 175 -7.30 -10.96 1.79
N ILE A 176 -6.35 -10.42 1.04
CA ILE A 176 -4.93 -10.53 1.39
C ILE A 176 -4.62 -9.57 2.53
N ARG A 177 -4.07 -10.13 3.60
CA ARG A 177 -3.67 -9.44 4.83
C ARG A 177 -2.25 -9.85 5.19
N LEU A 178 -1.49 -8.92 5.75
CA LEU A 178 -0.18 -9.21 6.32
C LEU A 178 -0.37 -9.83 7.71
N GLU A 179 0.20 -11.00 7.95
CA GLU A 179 0.35 -11.57 9.30
C GLU A 179 1.76 -11.21 9.79
N ALA A 180 1.87 -10.09 10.51
CA ALA A 180 3.15 -9.52 10.94
C ALA A 180 4.01 -10.52 11.76
N GLU A 181 3.38 -11.39 12.54
CA GLU A 181 4.04 -12.45 13.30
C GLU A 181 4.85 -13.40 12.41
N ARG A 182 4.41 -13.61 11.16
CA ARG A 182 4.99 -14.59 10.22
C ARG A 182 5.96 -14.00 9.21
N VAL A 183 6.22 -12.69 9.26
CA VAL A 183 7.13 -12.02 8.31
C VAL A 183 8.50 -12.69 8.24
N LEU A 184 9.04 -13.13 9.38
CA LEU A 184 10.35 -13.78 9.46
C LEU A 184 10.32 -15.27 9.13
N GLU A 185 9.13 -15.87 9.06
CA GLU A 185 8.94 -17.32 8.95
C GLU A 185 8.43 -17.75 7.57
N ASP A 186 7.69 -16.86 6.89
CA ASP A 186 7.02 -17.14 5.64
C ASP A 186 7.39 -16.09 4.56
N PRO A 187 8.10 -16.50 3.50
CA PRO A 187 8.46 -15.62 2.39
C PRO A 187 7.25 -14.90 1.76
N PHE A 188 6.05 -15.48 1.82
CA PHE A 188 4.84 -14.81 1.36
C PHE A 188 4.55 -13.54 2.17
N HIS A 189 4.66 -13.60 3.50
CA HIS A 189 4.43 -12.45 4.37
C HIS A 189 5.57 -11.42 4.28
N ALA A 190 6.81 -11.85 4.02
CA ALA A 190 7.90 -10.94 3.68
C ALA A 190 7.64 -10.15 2.38
N GLU A 191 6.95 -10.72 1.39
CA GLU A 191 6.54 -9.99 0.19
C GLU A 191 5.36 -9.06 0.42
N LEU A 192 4.41 -9.45 1.28
CA LEU A 192 3.33 -8.55 1.68
C LEU A 192 3.84 -7.34 2.47
N LEU A 193 4.97 -7.48 3.18
CA LEU A 193 5.65 -6.37 3.83
C LEU A 193 6.10 -5.30 2.82
N TYR A 194 6.56 -5.70 1.63
CA TYR A 194 6.89 -4.75 0.57
C TYR A 194 5.69 -3.88 0.17
N VAL A 195 4.47 -4.46 0.15
CA VAL A 195 3.25 -3.70 -0.15
C VAL A 195 3.00 -2.64 0.93
N VAL A 196 3.18 -3.00 2.21
CA VAL A 196 3.05 -2.04 3.32
C VAL A 196 4.10 -0.94 3.23
N ALA A 197 5.36 -1.29 2.97
CA ALA A 197 6.44 -0.33 2.82
C ALA A 197 6.19 0.62 1.65
N ALA A 198 5.78 0.10 0.48
CA ALA A 198 5.45 0.91 -0.68
C ALA A 198 4.30 1.88 -0.41
N LEU A 199 3.28 1.47 0.33
CA LEU A 199 2.19 2.38 0.73
C LEU A 199 2.66 3.46 1.72
N ALA A 200 3.57 3.13 2.63
CA ALA A 200 4.18 4.11 3.54
C ALA A 200 5.03 5.14 2.78
N GLU A 201 5.82 4.71 1.80
CA GLU A 201 6.59 5.59 0.90
C GLU A 201 5.67 6.49 0.06
N ALA A 202 4.55 5.94 -0.44
CA ALA A 202 3.54 6.73 -1.13
C ALA A 202 2.98 7.82 -0.22
N ALA A 203 2.57 7.45 0.99
CA ALA A 203 2.03 8.38 1.97
C ALA A 203 3.02 9.49 2.33
N GLU A 204 4.30 9.17 2.52
CA GLU A 204 5.35 10.16 2.82
C GLU A 204 5.58 11.13 1.65
N ALA A 205 5.60 10.64 0.40
CA ALA A 205 5.71 11.49 -0.77
C ALA A 205 4.52 12.46 -0.92
N LEU A 206 3.31 11.99 -0.61
CA LEU A 206 2.08 12.78 -0.66
C LEU A 206 2.01 13.81 0.47
N GLU A 207 2.43 13.45 1.69
CA GLU A 207 2.61 14.38 2.82
C GLU A 207 3.53 15.54 2.43
N GLY A 208 4.73 15.24 1.94
CA GLY A 208 5.70 16.25 1.53
C GLY A 208 5.18 17.15 0.39
N THR A 209 4.31 16.62 -0.48
CA THR A 209 3.65 17.37 -1.54
C THR A 209 2.64 18.38 -0.98
N LEU A 210 1.80 17.96 -0.03
CA LEU A 210 0.81 18.84 0.61
C LEU A 210 1.50 19.96 1.39
N GLU A 211 2.58 19.64 2.11
CA GLU A 211 3.40 20.64 2.80
C GLU A 211 4.02 21.65 1.82
N ALA A 212 4.59 21.17 0.71
CA ALA A 212 5.23 22.02 -0.29
C ALA A 212 4.26 22.92 -1.06
N THR A 213 3.03 22.46 -1.29
CA THR A 213 1.99 23.20 -2.02
C THR A 213 1.18 24.15 -1.14
N GLY A 214 1.30 24.03 0.20
CA GLY A 214 0.48 24.79 1.15
C GLY A 214 -1.01 24.45 1.07
N ALA A 215 -1.37 23.36 0.37
CA ALA A 215 -2.72 22.83 0.30
C ALA A 215 -2.97 22.00 1.57
N GLY A 216 -3.82 22.49 2.46
CA GLY A 216 -3.98 21.99 3.82
C GLY A 216 -4.44 20.54 3.99
N GLU A 217 -4.44 20.12 5.27
CA GLU A 217 -4.65 18.79 5.89
C GLU A 217 -5.88 17.98 5.45
N SER A 218 -6.78 18.50 4.59
CA SER A 218 -8.09 17.90 4.33
C SER A 218 -8.02 16.55 3.61
N ALA A 219 -7.20 16.41 2.57
CA ALA A 219 -7.09 15.17 1.80
C ALA A 219 -6.45 14.04 2.61
N ALA A 220 -5.39 14.36 3.37
CA ALA A 220 -4.77 13.42 4.29
C ALA A 220 -5.77 12.97 5.38
N ARG A 221 -6.56 13.91 5.93
CA ARG A 221 -7.58 13.60 6.94
C ARG A 221 -8.69 12.67 6.43
N GLU A 222 -9.19 12.89 5.22
CA GLU A 222 -10.21 12.01 4.64
C GLU A 222 -9.68 10.59 4.40
N ALA A 223 -8.45 10.47 3.90
CA ALA A 223 -7.78 9.18 3.75
C ALA A 223 -7.59 8.47 5.09
N THR A 224 -7.17 9.18 6.13
CA THR A 224 -7.01 8.59 7.48
C THR A 224 -8.34 8.19 8.11
N GLU A 225 -9.42 8.94 7.88
CA GLU A 225 -10.78 8.59 8.32
C GLU A 225 -11.29 7.31 7.64
N ILE A 226 -11.06 7.14 6.33
CA ILE A 226 -11.44 5.91 5.61
C ILE A 226 -10.61 4.72 6.10
N LEU A 227 -9.29 4.89 6.27
CA LEU A 227 -8.43 3.84 6.82
C LEU A 227 -8.85 3.44 8.24
N ARG A 228 -9.26 4.41 9.08
CA ARG A 228 -9.80 4.12 10.41
C ARG A 228 -11.10 3.32 10.35
N ALA A 229 -11.98 3.63 9.41
CA ALA A 229 -13.22 2.88 9.21
C ALA A 229 -12.96 1.44 8.77
N LEU A 230 -11.89 1.19 8.00
CA LEU A 230 -11.44 -0.16 7.65
C LEU A 230 -10.79 -0.86 8.86
N PHE A 231 -10.00 -0.14 9.64
CA PHE A 231 -9.34 -0.67 10.85
C PHE A 231 -10.37 -1.19 11.86
N ALA A 232 -11.47 -0.47 12.06
CA ALA A 232 -12.56 -0.89 12.95
C ALA A 232 -13.29 -2.18 12.54
N GLN A 233 -13.02 -2.73 11.34
CA GLN A 233 -13.62 -3.96 10.82
C GLN A 233 -12.71 -5.18 11.00
N VAL A 234 -11.50 -5.00 11.53
CA VAL A 234 -10.51 -6.05 11.76
C VAL A 234 -10.47 -6.43 13.23
#